data_AF-A0A497V7J4-F1
#
_entry.id   AF-A0A497V7J4-F1
#
_cell.length_a   1.000
_cell.length_b   1.000
_cell.length_c   1.000
_cell.angle_alpha   90.00
_cell.angle_beta   90.00
_cell.angle_gamma   90.00
#
_symmetry.space_group_name_H-M   'P 1'
#
loop_
_entity.id
_entity.type
_entity.pdbx_description
1 polymer ?
#
loop_
_entity_poly.entity_id
_entity_poly.type
_entity_poly.pdbx_seq_one_letter_code
_entity_poly.pdbx_strand_id
1 'polypeptide(L)'
;MIQVTIAHTSNGLNFLQRQLEDRNLKKASTRALNKAIAKGNTHYRRMISEYYNIKPIDIRNSIVLKKATYSQNEASISGNFKPLSLSRFGPQFVNGRSVISIRSVRNKETGRRTLQQRTRNARKNEQAGGGVSIEIKKGSRKVIPYAFLTKSSANTGVEKQIFARGKYAGGKFEKAKERFPITAMKTTSVFGILTNDPIQRKIETESKETLQREFERQIYLLIRR
;
A
#
# COMPACT_ATOMS: atom_id res chain seq x y z
N MET A 1 6.11 12.32 10.11
CA MET A 1 6.12 11.11 10.95
C MET A 1 4.72 11.00 11.55
N ILE A 2 3.93 9.97 11.24
CA ILE A 2 2.61 9.80 11.88
C ILE A 2 2.80 8.75 12.96
N GLN A 3 2.82 9.21 14.21
CA GLN A 3 2.72 8.35 15.38
C GLN A 3 1.23 8.19 15.67
N VAL A 4 0.70 6.98 15.47
CA VAL A 4 -0.52 6.58 16.15
C VAL A 4 -0.08 6.10 17.52
N THR A 5 -0.03 7.01 18.47
CA THR A 5 0.28 6.73 19.87
C THR A 5 -0.99 6.21 20.54
N ILE A 6 -1.00 4.91 20.85
CA ILE A 6 -2.07 4.34 21.68
C ILE A 6 -1.68 4.67 23.13
N ALA A 7 -2.14 5.80 23.64
CA ALA A 7 -1.85 6.22 25.02
C ALA A 7 -2.65 5.40 26.05
N HIS A 8 -1.99 5.12 27.18
CA HIS A 8 -2.51 4.42 28.35
C HIS A 8 -3.52 5.29 29.13
N THR A 9 -4.81 5.31 28.77
CA THR A 9 -5.82 5.97 29.62
C THR A 9 -7.14 5.20 29.62
N SER A 10 -7.22 4.20 30.50
CA SER A 10 -8.51 3.70 30.99
C SER A 10 -8.37 3.41 32.48
N ASN A 11 -9.21 4.01 33.32
CA ASN A 11 -9.16 3.93 34.79
C ASN A 11 -9.17 2.49 35.36
N GLY A 12 -9.66 1.50 34.60
CA GLY A 12 -9.57 0.08 34.96
C GLY A 12 -8.16 -0.51 34.94
N LEU A 13 -7.19 0.09 34.22
CA LEU A 13 -5.79 -0.36 34.17
C LEU A 13 -5.07 -0.16 35.51
N ASN A 14 -5.36 0.94 36.23
CA ASN A 14 -4.69 1.27 37.49
C ASN A 14 -5.06 0.30 38.62
N PHE A 15 -6.25 -0.30 38.58
CA PHE A 15 -6.70 -1.28 39.58
C PHE A 15 -6.03 -2.65 39.36
N LEU A 16 -5.88 -3.07 38.11
CA LEU A 16 -5.16 -4.29 37.74
C LEU A 16 -3.63 -4.18 37.95
N GLN A 17 -3.09 -2.96 37.88
CA GLN A 17 -1.68 -2.68 38.16
C GLN A 17 -1.27 -2.94 39.62
N ARG A 18 -2.21 -2.91 40.55
CA ARG A 18 -1.95 -3.21 41.97
C ARG A 18 -1.96 -4.71 42.32
N GLN A 19 -2.55 -5.57 41.48
CA GLN A 19 -2.69 -7.03 41.73
C GLN A 19 -1.71 -7.91 40.93
N LEU A 20 -1.06 -7.38 39.89
CA LEU A 20 -0.15 -8.13 39.03
C LEU A 20 1.25 -7.50 39.09
N GLU A 21 2.29 -8.32 39.24
CA GLU A 21 3.68 -7.84 39.08
C GLU A 21 3.83 -7.03 37.77
N ASP A 22 4.48 -5.87 37.84
CA ASP A 22 4.69 -4.95 36.69
C ASP A 22 5.22 -5.67 35.44
N ARG A 23 6.01 -6.74 35.63
CA ARG A 23 6.56 -7.57 34.54
C ARG A 23 5.49 -8.33 33.77
N ASN A 24 4.47 -8.87 34.45
CA ASN A 24 3.40 -9.65 33.83
C ASN A 24 2.45 -8.74 33.04
N LEU A 25 2.18 -7.54 33.53
CA LEU A 25 1.40 -6.53 32.81
C LEU A 25 2.13 -5.99 31.58
N LYS A 26 3.44 -5.72 31.68
CA LYS A 26 4.27 -5.38 30.51
C LYS A 26 4.25 -6.50 29.47
N LYS A 27 4.28 -7.76 29.92
CA LYS A 27 4.20 -8.91 29.01
C LYS A 27 2.84 -9.06 28.34
N ALA A 28 1.75 -8.85 29.08
CA ALA A 28 0.39 -8.88 28.54
C ALA A 28 0.17 -7.77 27.50
N SER A 29 0.53 -6.53 27.86
CA SER A 29 0.38 -5.35 27.00
C SER A 29 1.20 -5.46 25.72
N THR A 30 2.49 -5.82 25.79
CA THR A 30 3.34 -6.00 24.61
C THR A 30 2.81 -7.07 23.66
N ARG A 31 2.29 -8.19 24.18
CA ARG A 31 1.67 -9.25 23.36
C ARG A 31 0.39 -8.75 22.69
N ALA A 32 -0.47 -8.06 23.44
CA ALA A 32 -1.71 -7.49 22.91
C ALA A 32 -1.43 -6.45 21.82
N LEU A 33 -0.49 -5.52 22.04
CA LEU A 33 -0.05 -4.53 21.05
C LEU A 33 0.49 -5.20 19.79
N ASN A 34 1.39 -6.17 19.93
CA ASN A 34 1.96 -6.87 18.78
C ASN A 34 0.91 -7.62 17.96
N LYS A 35 -0.11 -8.16 18.62
CA LYS A 35 -1.24 -8.82 17.96
C LYS A 35 -2.16 -7.82 17.25
N ALA A 36 -2.50 -6.72 17.92
CA ALA A 36 -3.29 -5.63 17.37
C ALA A 36 -2.65 -5.04 16.12
N ILE A 37 -1.35 -4.74 16.18
CA ILE A 37 -0.56 -4.20 15.07
C ILE A 37 -0.46 -5.17 13.89
N ALA A 38 -0.27 -6.46 14.15
CA ALA A 38 -0.24 -7.46 13.09
C ALA A 38 -1.60 -7.56 12.36
N LYS A 39 -2.70 -7.47 13.11
CA LYS A 39 -4.06 -7.41 12.55
C LYS A 39 -4.28 -6.10 11.80
N GLY A 40 -3.96 -4.96 12.39
CA GLY A 40 -4.04 -3.64 11.76
C GLY A 40 -3.29 -3.60 10.43
N ASN A 41 -2.07 -4.15 10.35
CA ASN A 41 -1.32 -4.25 9.09
C ASN A 41 -2.03 -5.13 8.04
N THR A 42 -2.66 -6.23 8.47
CA THR A 42 -3.42 -7.11 7.56
C THR A 42 -4.62 -6.39 6.98
N HIS A 43 -5.41 -5.74 7.84
CA HIS A 43 -6.58 -4.97 7.45
C HIS A 43 -6.19 -3.78 6.58
N TYR A 44 -5.14 -3.06 6.92
CA TYR A 44 -4.60 -1.98 6.13
C TYR A 44 -4.23 -2.41 4.71
N ARG A 45 -3.47 -3.50 4.56
CA ARG A 45 -3.10 -4.04 3.24
C ARG A 45 -4.33 -4.44 2.42
N ARG A 46 -5.34 -5.01 3.09
CA ARG A 46 -6.62 -5.36 2.46
C ARG A 46 -7.34 -4.10 1.97
N MET A 47 -7.49 -3.10 2.83
CA MET A 47 -8.16 -1.83 2.53
C MET A 47 -7.49 -1.11 1.35
N ILE A 48 -6.16 -0.95 1.33
CA ILE A 48 -5.50 -0.34 0.17
C ILE A 48 -5.81 -1.14 -1.09
N SER A 49 -5.74 -2.48 -1.01
CA SER A 49 -6.02 -3.33 -2.15
C SER A 49 -7.48 -3.26 -2.59
N GLU A 50 -8.42 -2.88 -1.74
CA GLU A 50 -9.84 -2.68 -2.08
C GLU A 50 -10.05 -1.35 -2.84
N TYR A 51 -9.45 -0.25 -2.37
CA TYR A 51 -9.65 1.07 -2.98
C TYR A 51 -8.71 1.37 -4.16
N TYR A 52 -7.50 0.84 -4.13
CA TYR A 52 -6.44 1.12 -5.11
C TYR A 52 -6.04 -0.14 -5.85
N ASN A 53 -5.68 0.00 -7.13
CA ASN A 53 -5.20 -1.09 -7.95
C ASN A 53 -3.68 -1.29 -7.76
N ILE A 54 -3.26 -1.58 -6.53
CA ILE A 54 -1.87 -1.87 -6.18
C ILE A 54 -1.78 -3.34 -5.78
N LYS A 55 -0.71 -4.03 -6.20
CA LYS A 55 -0.54 -5.44 -5.80
C LYS A 55 -0.19 -5.54 -4.30
N PRO A 56 -0.66 -6.58 -3.59
CA PRO A 56 -0.35 -6.78 -2.18
C PRO A 56 1.15 -6.86 -1.84
N ILE A 57 1.98 -7.28 -2.80
CA ILE A 57 3.44 -7.34 -2.65
C ILE A 57 4.07 -5.94 -2.65
N ASP A 58 3.56 -5.04 -3.50
CA ASP A 58 4.06 -3.67 -3.61
C ASP A 58 3.71 -2.88 -2.36
N ILE A 59 2.49 -3.08 -1.85
CA ILE A 59 2.05 -2.55 -0.57
C ILE A 59 2.96 -3.07 0.54
N ARG A 60 3.20 -4.39 0.64
CA ARG A 60 4.06 -4.97 1.69
C ARG A 60 5.43 -4.32 1.74
N ASN A 61 6.07 -4.15 0.59
CA ASN A 61 7.42 -3.62 0.49
C ASN A 61 7.51 -2.12 0.82
N SER A 62 6.37 -1.44 0.87
CA SER A 62 6.26 -0.01 1.17
C SER A 62 5.84 0.28 2.61
N ILE A 63 5.56 -0.74 3.41
CA ILE A 63 5.11 -0.61 4.81
C ILE A 63 6.21 -1.10 5.74
N VAL A 64 6.47 -0.33 6.78
CA VAL A 64 7.37 -0.70 7.86
C VAL A 64 6.53 -0.93 9.12
N LEU A 65 6.68 -2.12 9.70
CA LEU A 65 6.03 -2.53 10.93
C LEU A 65 7.05 -2.49 12.07
N LYS A 66 6.83 -1.64 13.08
CA LYS A 66 7.61 -1.66 14.32
C LYS A 66 6.76 -2.29 15.43
N LYS A 67 7.28 -3.37 16.02
CA LYS A 67 6.66 -4.12 17.10
C LYS A 67 7.04 -3.54 18.47
N ALA A 68 6.17 -3.70 19.45
CA ALA A 68 6.44 -3.36 20.84
C ALA A 68 7.41 -4.37 21.47
N THR A 69 8.27 -3.87 22.35
CA THR A 69 9.19 -4.64 23.19
C THR A 69 8.89 -4.37 24.66
N TYR A 70 9.48 -5.14 25.58
CA TYR A 70 9.26 -4.93 27.02
C TYR A 70 9.81 -3.59 27.53
N SER A 71 10.83 -3.03 26.87
CA SER A 71 11.40 -1.71 27.18
C SER A 71 10.65 -0.57 26.49
N GLN A 72 10.15 -0.81 25.28
CA GLN A 72 9.38 0.16 24.49
C GLN A 72 8.02 -0.42 24.18
N ASN A 73 7.04 -0.12 25.03
CA ASN A 73 5.66 -0.60 24.91
C ASN A 73 4.86 0.16 23.85
N GLU A 74 5.50 0.42 22.71
CA GLU A 74 4.92 1.16 21.59
C GLU A 74 5.10 0.34 20.33
N ALA A 75 4.05 0.30 19.52
CA ALA A 75 4.08 -0.35 18.23
C ALA A 75 3.54 0.63 17.18
N SER A 76 4.10 0.61 15.97
CA SER A 76 3.69 1.52 14.90
C SER A 76 3.70 0.85 13.53
N ILE A 77 2.80 1.34 12.68
CA ILE A 77 2.76 1.05 11.25
C ILE A 77 3.11 2.35 10.53
N SER A 78 4.11 2.33 9.66
CA SER A 78 4.47 3.48 8.84
C SER A 78 4.56 3.12 7.37
N GLY A 79 4.22 4.07 6.50
CA GLY A 79 4.38 3.94 5.05
C GLY A 79 5.64 4.67 4.59
N ASN A 80 6.25 4.17 3.52
CA ASN A 80 7.35 4.85 2.86
C ASN A 80 6.83 6.13 2.17
N PHE A 81 7.62 7.20 2.25
CA PHE A 81 7.38 8.47 1.56
C PHE A 81 7.68 8.40 0.06
N LYS A 82 8.45 7.40 -0.38
CA LYS A 82 8.77 7.23 -1.80
C LYS A 82 7.49 6.97 -2.61
N PRO A 83 7.20 7.79 -3.64
CA PRO A 83 6.06 7.56 -4.52
C PRO A 83 6.25 6.30 -5.36
N LEU A 84 5.16 5.58 -5.61
CA LEU A 84 5.18 4.38 -6.45
C LEU A 84 5.25 4.76 -7.95
N SER A 85 5.84 3.89 -8.76
CA SER A 85 5.75 4.05 -10.21
C SER A 85 4.33 3.74 -10.69
N LEU A 86 3.87 4.51 -11.67
CA LEU A 86 2.59 4.25 -12.35
C LEU A 86 2.52 2.85 -13.00
N SER A 87 3.66 2.21 -13.28
CA SER A 87 3.72 0.86 -13.84
C SER A 87 3.16 -0.23 -12.91
N ARG A 88 3.09 0.03 -11.59
CA ARG A 88 2.55 -0.91 -10.59
C ARG A 88 1.02 -1.00 -10.62
N PHE A 89 0.36 -0.07 -11.32
CA PHE A 89 -1.09 0.12 -11.34
C PHE A 89 -1.79 -0.49 -12.57
N GLY A 90 -1.26 -1.63 -13.04
CA GLY A 90 -1.85 -2.40 -14.14
C GLY A 90 -1.98 -1.63 -15.47
N PRO A 91 -0.87 -1.13 -16.04
CA PRO A 91 -0.91 -0.34 -17.28
C PRO A 91 -1.39 -1.15 -18.49
N GLN A 92 -2.16 -0.50 -19.36
CA GLN A 92 -2.55 -0.96 -20.69
C GLN A 92 -2.04 0.01 -21.74
N PHE A 93 -1.56 -0.49 -22.87
CA PHE A 93 -0.93 0.32 -23.91
C PHE A 93 -1.92 0.54 -25.05
N VAL A 94 -2.29 1.78 -25.31
CA VAL A 94 -3.18 2.14 -26.41
C VAL A 94 -2.32 2.48 -27.62
N ASN A 95 -2.49 1.71 -28.69
CA ASN A 95 -1.84 1.90 -29.98
C ASN A 95 -2.92 2.09 -31.06
N GLY A 96 -3.31 3.34 -31.28
CA GLY A 96 -4.39 3.71 -32.19
C GLY A 96 -5.69 2.99 -31.86
N ARG A 97 -6.13 2.10 -32.77
CA ARG A 97 -7.39 1.33 -32.65
C ARG A 97 -7.31 0.15 -31.69
N SER A 98 -6.13 -0.18 -31.15
CA SER A 98 -5.94 -1.36 -30.29
C SER A 98 -5.43 -1.00 -28.89
N VAL A 99 -5.83 -1.77 -27.89
CA VAL A 99 -5.29 -1.72 -26.53
C VAL A 99 -4.63 -3.05 -26.21
N ILE A 100 -3.37 -2.97 -25.84
CA ILE A 100 -2.50 -4.10 -25.55
C ILE A 100 -2.32 -4.20 -24.04
N SER A 101 -2.49 -5.41 -23.50
CA SER A 101 -2.16 -5.74 -22.12
C SER A 101 -1.23 -6.94 -22.08
N ILE A 102 -0.27 -6.91 -21.18
CA ILE A 102 0.74 -7.96 -21.03
C ILE A 102 0.60 -8.55 -19.63
N ARG A 103 0.43 -9.87 -19.54
CA ARG A 103 0.36 -10.58 -18.26
C ARG A 103 1.35 -11.73 -18.21
N SER A 104 1.91 -11.97 -17.03
CA SER A 104 2.68 -13.19 -16.77
C SER A 104 1.71 -14.32 -16.43
N VAL A 105 1.73 -15.39 -17.21
CA VAL A 105 0.94 -16.60 -17.00
C VAL A 105 1.88 -17.72 -16.58
N ARG A 106 1.49 -18.48 -15.56
CA ARG A 106 2.21 -19.68 -15.15
C ARG A 106 1.66 -20.87 -15.93
N ASN A 107 2.52 -21.59 -16.63
CA ASN A 107 2.17 -22.88 -17.21
C ASN A 107 1.96 -23.89 -16.08
N LYS A 108 0.82 -24.60 -16.08
CA LYS A 108 0.45 -25.55 -15.02
C LYS A 108 1.33 -26.80 -15.01
N GLU A 109 1.78 -27.25 -16.18
CA GLU A 109 2.54 -28.49 -16.35
C GLU A 109 4.03 -28.27 -16.04
N THR A 110 4.63 -27.23 -16.64
CA THR A 110 6.08 -26.98 -16.50
C THR A 110 6.42 -26.07 -15.31
N GLY A 111 5.42 -25.42 -14.70
CA GLY A 111 5.61 -24.44 -13.64
C GLY A 111 6.28 -23.13 -14.09
N ARG A 112 6.80 -23.06 -15.33
CA ARG A 112 7.47 -21.89 -15.92
C ARG A 112 6.48 -20.77 -16.19
N ARG A 113 6.97 -19.52 -16.18
CA ARG A 113 6.15 -18.33 -16.47
C ARG A 113 6.45 -17.81 -17.87
N THR A 114 5.41 -17.57 -18.65
CA THR A 114 5.49 -16.94 -19.97
C THR A 114 4.71 -15.63 -19.98
N LEU A 115 5.05 -14.73 -20.90
CA LEU A 115 4.30 -13.49 -21.11
C LEU A 115 3.24 -13.73 -22.17
N GLN A 116 1.97 -13.50 -21.82
CA GLN A 116 0.86 -13.54 -22.75
C GLN A 116 0.42 -12.11 -23.05
N GLN A 117 0.40 -11.76 -24.33
CA GLN A 117 -0.19 -10.52 -24.82
C GLN A 117 -1.67 -10.73 -25.12
N ARG A 118 -2.51 -9.80 -24.68
CA ARG A 118 -3.94 -9.72 -25.05
C ARG A 118 -4.21 -8.38 -25.70
N THR A 119 -4.95 -8.41 -26.79
CA THR A 119 -5.38 -7.22 -27.54
C THR A 119 -6.90 -7.08 -27.44
N ARG A 120 -7.37 -5.83 -27.42
CA ARG A 120 -8.79 -5.48 -27.59
C ARG A 120 -8.90 -4.23 -28.45
N ASN A 121 -10.08 -3.98 -28.99
CA ASN A 121 -10.34 -2.71 -29.67
C ASN A 121 -10.37 -1.55 -28.66
N ALA A 122 -9.75 -0.43 -29.04
CA ALA A 122 -9.75 0.80 -28.28
C ALA A 122 -11.09 1.53 -28.46
N ARG A 123 -11.63 2.08 -27.38
CA ARG A 123 -12.82 2.94 -27.44
C ARG A 123 -12.45 4.27 -28.10
N LYS A 124 -13.41 4.99 -28.69
CA LYS A 124 -13.17 6.31 -29.33
C LYS A 124 -12.35 7.26 -28.42
N ASN A 125 -12.69 7.31 -27.14
CA ASN A 125 -12.00 8.16 -26.15
C ASN A 125 -10.56 7.71 -25.82
N GLU A 126 -10.21 6.46 -26.10
CA GLU A 126 -8.86 5.91 -25.89
C GLU A 126 -7.98 6.12 -27.14
N GLN A 127 -8.58 6.18 -28.33
CA GLN A 127 -7.88 6.28 -29.61
C GLN A 127 -7.16 7.63 -29.80
N ALA A 128 -7.71 8.71 -29.24
CA ALA A 128 -7.16 10.06 -29.39
C ALA A 128 -5.80 10.20 -28.68
N GLY A 129 -4.71 10.19 -29.46
CA GLY A 129 -3.35 10.43 -28.98
C GLY A 129 -2.58 9.20 -28.47
N GLY A 130 -3.19 8.00 -28.50
CA GLY A 130 -2.57 6.76 -28.01
C GLY A 130 -2.08 6.87 -26.56
N GLY A 131 -1.20 5.96 -26.11
CA GLY A 131 -0.45 6.12 -24.87
C GLY A 131 -0.67 5.03 -23.83
N VAL A 132 -0.69 5.37 -22.54
CA VAL A 132 -0.85 4.38 -21.45
C VAL A 132 -2.11 4.65 -20.65
N SER A 133 -2.97 3.64 -20.55
CA SER A 133 -4.16 3.62 -19.70
C SER A 133 -3.84 2.98 -18.37
N ILE A 134 -4.16 3.67 -17.27
CA ILE A 134 -3.77 3.27 -15.91
C ILE A 134 -4.94 3.44 -14.97
N GLU A 135 -5.05 2.54 -14.01
CA GLU A 135 -6.10 2.56 -13.01
C GLU A 135 -5.44 2.71 -11.65
N ILE A 136 -5.47 3.90 -11.05
CA ILE A 136 -4.87 4.13 -9.72
C ILE A 136 -5.87 3.73 -8.63
N LYS A 137 -7.05 4.36 -8.65
CA LYS A 137 -8.22 3.93 -7.86
C LYS A 137 -9.01 2.92 -8.68
N LYS A 138 -9.47 1.85 -8.04
CA LYS A 138 -10.27 0.83 -8.72
C LYS A 138 -11.55 1.42 -9.28
N GLY A 139 -11.91 1.04 -10.50
CA GLY A 139 -13.07 1.54 -11.22
C GLY A 139 -12.83 2.82 -12.02
N SER A 140 -11.74 3.57 -11.77
CA SER A 140 -11.45 4.82 -12.46
C SER A 140 -10.17 4.73 -13.30
N ARG A 141 -10.23 4.02 -14.42
CA ARG A 141 -9.12 3.95 -15.38
C ARG A 141 -9.05 5.23 -16.22
N LYS A 142 -7.86 5.81 -16.35
CA LYS A 142 -7.59 7.02 -17.13
C LYS A 142 -6.50 6.77 -18.15
N VAL A 143 -6.71 7.23 -19.38
CA VAL A 143 -5.69 7.25 -20.43
C VAL A 143 -4.80 8.47 -20.24
N ILE A 144 -3.49 8.24 -20.28
CA ILE A 144 -2.47 9.29 -20.30
C ILE A 144 -1.96 9.36 -21.74
N PRO A 145 -2.38 10.36 -22.53
CA PRO A 145 -2.05 10.39 -23.94
C PRO A 145 -0.56 10.63 -24.17
N TYR A 146 0.00 9.97 -25.18
CA TYR A 146 1.43 9.98 -25.52
C TYR A 146 2.39 9.45 -24.44
N ALA A 147 1.88 8.91 -23.33
CA ALA A 147 2.73 8.21 -22.37
C ALA A 147 3.22 6.88 -22.97
N PHE A 148 4.36 6.39 -22.52
CA PHE A 148 4.91 5.11 -22.96
C PHE A 148 5.68 4.42 -21.84
N LEU A 149 5.87 3.10 -21.97
CA LEU A 149 6.71 2.30 -21.07
C LEU A 149 7.99 1.95 -21.81
N THR A 150 9.14 2.24 -21.21
CA THR A 150 10.42 1.80 -21.78
C THR A 150 10.63 0.31 -21.51
N LYS A 151 11.04 -0.43 -22.54
CA LYS A 151 11.65 -1.75 -22.37
C LYS A 151 13.13 -1.49 -22.12
N SER A 152 13.59 -1.51 -20.87
CA SER A 152 15.03 -1.42 -20.63
C SER A 152 15.61 -2.84 -20.51
N SER A 153 16.37 -3.24 -21.52
CA SER A 153 17.23 -4.44 -21.51
C SER A 153 18.47 -4.22 -20.64
N ALA A 154 18.95 -2.98 -20.53
CA ALA A 154 20.12 -2.59 -19.74
C ALA A 154 19.84 -2.48 -18.23
N ASN A 155 18.56 -2.44 -17.84
CA ASN A 155 18.14 -2.25 -16.45
C ASN A 155 17.50 -3.51 -15.85
N THR A 156 18.15 -4.66 -15.98
CA THR A 156 17.81 -5.85 -15.19
C THR A 156 17.85 -5.51 -13.71
N GLY A 157 16.68 -5.40 -13.08
CA GLY A 157 16.53 -5.06 -11.66
C GLY A 157 16.02 -3.65 -11.36
N VAL A 158 15.97 -2.73 -12.34
CA VAL A 158 15.34 -1.41 -12.13
C VAL A 158 13.85 -1.49 -12.41
N GLU A 159 13.05 -0.87 -11.54
CA GLU A 159 11.61 -0.80 -11.69
C GLU A 159 11.22 -0.17 -13.03
N LYS A 160 10.33 -0.83 -13.78
CA LYS A 160 9.79 -0.30 -15.03
C LYS A 160 9.06 1.01 -14.74
N GLN A 161 9.30 2.05 -15.53
CA GLN A 161 8.67 3.35 -15.34
C GLN A 161 7.88 3.76 -16.58
N ILE A 162 6.77 4.44 -16.36
CA ILE A 162 5.98 5.06 -17.42
C ILE A 162 6.48 6.47 -17.57
N PHE A 163 6.77 6.86 -18.80
CA PHE A 163 7.30 8.17 -19.15
C PHE A 163 6.25 8.94 -19.94
N ALA A 164 6.24 10.25 -19.73
CA ALA A 164 5.48 11.19 -20.54
C ALA A 164 6.28 12.49 -20.67
N ARG A 165 5.96 13.29 -21.69
CA ARG A 165 6.53 14.63 -21.85
C ARG A 165 5.85 15.60 -20.91
N GLY A 166 6.64 16.28 -20.07
CA GLY A 166 6.14 17.18 -19.04
C GLY A 166 7.11 17.36 -17.88
N LYS A 167 6.71 18.22 -16.93
CA LYS A 167 7.48 18.53 -15.73
C LYS A 167 6.60 18.37 -14.49
N TYR A 168 7.24 18.19 -13.33
CA TYR A 168 6.53 18.27 -12.06
C TYR A 168 6.51 19.71 -11.56
N ALA A 169 5.34 20.22 -11.22
CA ALA A 169 5.16 21.46 -10.47
C ALA A 169 4.26 21.16 -9.26
N GLY A 170 4.70 21.53 -8.06
CA GLY A 170 3.94 21.26 -6.83
C GLY A 170 3.58 19.79 -6.59
N GLY A 171 4.42 18.84 -7.02
CA GLY A 171 4.17 17.40 -6.87
C GLY A 171 3.13 16.82 -7.84
N LYS A 172 2.56 17.63 -8.74
CA LYS A 172 1.69 17.19 -9.82
C LYS A 172 2.44 17.20 -11.14
N PHE A 173 2.19 16.20 -11.98
CA PHE A 173 2.74 16.14 -13.32
C PHE A 173 1.94 17.07 -14.24
N GLU A 174 2.58 18.11 -14.74
CA GLU A 174 2.03 19.01 -15.74
C GLU A 174 2.44 18.53 -17.13
N LYS A 175 1.46 18.07 -17.89
CA LYS A 175 1.65 17.70 -19.29
C LYS A 175 1.94 18.97 -20.09
N ALA A 176 2.95 18.92 -20.95
CA ALA A 176 3.45 20.12 -21.59
C ALA A 176 3.72 19.92 -23.10
N LYS A 177 4.00 21.03 -23.79
CA LYS A 177 4.22 21.12 -25.25
C LYS A 177 5.46 20.34 -25.71
N GLU A 178 5.66 20.23 -27.02
CA GLU A 178 6.66 19.38 -27.70
C GLU A 178 8.11 19.49 -27.17
N ARG A 179 8.52 20.65 -26.65
CA ARG A 179 9.90 20.92 -26.19
C ARG A 179 10.20 20.55 -24.73
N PHE A 180 9.24 20.02 -23.99
CA PHE A 180 9.47 19.66 -22.58
C PHE A 180 10.18 18.30 -22.43
N PRO A 181 10.95 18.12 -21.33
CA PRO A 181 11.66 16.89 -21.09
C PRO A 181 10.71 15.70 -20.93
N ILE A 182 11.21 14.52 -21.31
CA ILE A 182 10.56 13.25 -21.01
C ILE A 182 10.89 12.89 -19.57
N THR A 183 9.88 12.79 -18.71
CA THR A 183 10.09 12.51 -17.29
C THR A 183 9.28 11.30 -16.83
N ALA A 184 9.85 10.59 -15.85
CA ALA A 184 9.21 9.42 -15.26
C ALA A 184 7.99 9.83 -14.43
N MET A 185 6.85 9.24 -14.75
CA MET A 185 5.61 9.46 -14.05
C MET A 185 5.51 8.62 -12.77
N LYS A 186 5.12 9.26 -11.68
CA LYS A 186 5.02 8.72 -10.33
C LYS A 186 3.63 9.01 -9.77
N THR A 187 3.21 8.23 -8.78
CA THR A 187 1.92 8.40 -8.10
C THR A 187 2.08 8.99 -6.70
N THR A 188 0.98 9.07 -5.96
CA THR A 188 1.00 9.22 -4.51
C THR A 188 1.82 8.09 -3.86
N SER A 189 2.50 8.40 -2.77
CA SER A 189 3.20 7.42 -1.93
C SER A 189 2.21 6.63 -1.09
N VAL A 190 2.64 5.47 -0.59
CA VAL A 190 1.82 4.67 0.32
C VAL A 190 1.60 5.40 1.65
N PHE A 191 2.54 6.24 2.08
CA PHE A 191 2.29 7.20 3.15
C PHE A 191 1.13 8.16 2.84
N GLY A 192 1.07 8.74 1.64
CA GLY A 192 -0.04 9.61 1.25
C GLY A 192 -1.38 8.87 1.10
N ILE A 193 -1.36 7.54 0.93
CA ILE A 193 -2.56 6.70 0.97
C ILE A 193 -2.99 6.43 2.41
N LEU A 194 -2.05 6.28 3.36
CA LEU A 194 -2.33 6.11 4.80
C LEU A 194 -3.07 7.29 5.38
N THR A 195 -2.70 8.50 4.97
CA THR A 195 -3.30 9.76 5.46
C THR A 195 -4.72 9.98 4.96
N ASN A 196 -5.31 9.03 4.24
CA ASN A 196 -6.69 9.12 3.80
C ASN A 196 -7.62 8.75 4.97
N ASP A 197 -8.33 9.74 5.52
CA ASP A 197 -9.22 9.66 6.68
C ASP A 197 -10.07 8.36 6.79
N PRO A 198 -10.82 7.92 5.77
CA PRO A 198 -11.63 6.70 5.84
C PRO A 198 -10.79 5.44 6.10
N ILE A 199 -9.59 5.35 5.52
CA ILE A 199 -8.70 4.19 5.71
C ILE A 199 -8.13 4.24 7.12
N GLN A 200 -7.64 5.41 7.55
CA GLN A 200 -7.04 5.59 8.86
C GLN A 200 -8.02 5.29 10.00
N ARG A 201 -9.22 5.90 9.98
CA ARG A 201 -10.23 5.71 11.03
C ARG A 201 -10.61 4.24 11.22
N LYS A 202 -10.84 3.52 10.12
CA LYS A 202 -11.22 2.11 10.19
C LYS A 202 -10.11 1.24 10.77
N ILE A 203 -8.85 1.50 10.41
CA ILE A 203 -7.70 0.78 10.95
C ILE A 203 -7.53 1.06 12.44
N GLU A 204 -7.72 2.32 12.86
CA GLU A 204 -7.64 2.70 14.28
C GLU A 204 -8.72 1.98 15.09
N THR A 205 -9.97 1.97 14.62
CA THR A 205 -11.07 1.25 15.28
C THR A 205 -10.77 -0.24 15.42
N GLU A 206 -10.48 -0.93 14.31
CA GLU A 206 -10.21 -2.38 14.32
C GLU A 206 -8.96 -2.75 15.17
N SER A 207 -7.94 -1.88 15.17
CA SER A 207 -6.73 -2.09 15.98
C SER A 207 -7.01 -1.90 17.46
N LYS A 208 -7.82 -0.91 17.86
CA LYS A 208 -8.23 -0.68 19.26
C LYS A 208 -9.07 -1.85 19.79
N GLU A 209 -10.04 -2.31 19.02
CA GLU A 209 -10.87 -3.47 19.39
C GLU A 209 -10.02 -4.73 19.55
N THR A 210 -9.10 -4.98 18.62
CA THR A 210 -8.19 -6.14 18.70
C THR A 210 -7.27 -6.03 19.91
N LEU A 211 -6.76 -4.83 20.20
CA LEU A 211 -5.91 -4.59 21.35
C LEU A 211 -6.64 -4.90 22.65
N GLN A 212 -7.84 -4.34 22.83
CA GLN A 212 -8.64 -4.53 24.03
C GLN A 212 -8.93 -6.02 24.25
N ARG A 213 -9.46 -6.72 23.24
CA ARG A 213 -9.80 -8.14 23.33
C ARG A 213 -8.58 -9.01 23.67
N GLU A 214 -7.44 -8.77 23.02
CA GLU A 214 -6.24 -9.55 23.29
C GLU A 214 -5.63 -9.21 24.65
N PHE A 215 -5.74 -7.97 25.11
CA PHE A 215 -5.27 -7.55 26.42
C PHE A 215 -6.09 -8.21 27.55
N GLU A 216 -7.41 -8.16 27.47
CA GLU A 216 -8.33 -8.85 28.39
C GLU A 216 -8.03 -10.35 28.44
N ARG A 217 -7.83 -10.98 27.27
CA ARG A 217 -7.42 -12.39 27.18
C ARG A 217 -6.08 -12.66 27.86
N GLN A 218 -5.08 -11.79 27.70
CA GLN A 218 -3.78 -11.97 28.39
C GLN A 218 -3.92 -11.81 29.90
N ILE A 219 -4.72 -10.86 30.38
CA ILE A 219 -4.99 -10.69 31.82
C ILE A 219 -5.69 -11.92 32.39
N TYR A 220 -6.74 -12.42 31.72
CA TYR A 220 -7.45 -13.63 32.15
C TYR A 220 -6.51 -14.84 32.31
N LEU A 221 -5.55 -15.01 31.39
CA LEU A 221 -4.55 -16.07 31.48
C LEU A 221 -3.53 -15.88 32.61
N LEU A 222 -3.32 -14.65 33.07
CA LEU A 222 -2.44 -14.35 34.20
C LEU A 222 -3.14 -14.58 35.55
N ILE A 223 -4.43 -14.27 35.66
CA ILE A 223 -5.21 -14.42 36.90
C ILE A 223 -5.56 -15.88 37.18
N ARG A 224 -5.73 -16.72 36.15
CA ARG A 224 -6.08 -18.14 36.30
C ARG A 224 -4.89 -19.05 36.64
N ARG A 225 -3.68 -18.51 36.76
CA ARG A 225 -2.49 -19.24 37.20
C ARG A 225 -2.36 -19.16 38.71
#